data_AF-A0A2C9VI61-F1
#
_entry.id   AF-A0A2C9VI61-F1
#
_cell.length_a   1.000
_cell.length_b   1.000
_cell.length_c   1.000
_cell.angle_alpha   90.00
_cell.angle_beta   90.00
_cell.angle_gamma   90.00
#
_symmetry.space_group_name_H-M   'P 1'
#
loop_
_entity.id
_entity.type
_entity.pdbx_description
1 polymer ?
#
loop_
_entity_poly.entity_id
_entity_poly.type
_entity_poly.pdbx_seq_one_letter_code
_entity_poly.pdbx_strand_id
1 'polypeptide(L)'
;SINGWLKENSLTGLLRWRREKKKEEVRLLTAKIHAALSVAQLAAAIAGFAATNSMEKENNTTNEAVKMSNGVAYASALLASACAEAAESVGARRSHVASAVNSGLATQAPSDIITLTAAAATSLRGAAALKSRSMSSLHFPDINKEPIKLAAKLSIITPSGQRVLGSVSIHLKHRQLMLSLKKKYLGVLTTSEECKI
;
A
#
# COMPACT_ATOMS: atom_id res chain seq x y z
N SER A 1 -32.89 -3.65 -28.56
CA SER A 1 -31.57 -4.27 -28.78
C SER A 1 -30.83 -4.35 -27.46
N ILE A 2 -30.63 -5.56 -26.92
CA ILE A 2 -30.04 -5.82 -25.59
C ILE A 2 -28.53 -5.44 -25.56
N ASN A 3 -27.90 -5.35 -26.73
CA ASN A 3 -26.48 -5.02 -26.88
C ASN A 3 -26.15 -3.54 -26.56
N GLY A 4 -27.15 -2.65 -26.55
CA GLY A 4 -26.96 -1.24 -26.17
C GLY A 4 -26.81 -1.04 -24.66
N TRP A 5 -27.59 -1.79 -23.87
CA TRP A 5 -27.60 -1.73 -22.40
C TRP A 5 -26.30 -2.25 -21.77
N LEU A 6 -25.66 -3.25 -22.40
CA LEU A 6 -24.39 -3.83 -21.93
C LEU A 6 -23.17 -2.92 -22.16
N LYS A 7 -23.21 -2.11 -23.23
CA LYS A 7 -22.10 -1.19 -23.58
C LYS A 7 -22.04 0.01 -22.62
N GLU A 8 -23.18 0.44 -22.12
CA GLU A 8 -23.33 1.55 -21.15
C GLU A 8 -22.88 1.15 -19.73
N ASN A 9 -23.08 -0.12 -19.35
CA ASN A 9 -22.65 -0.70 -18.07
C ASN A 9 -21.13 -0.95 -17.99
N SER A 10 -20.47 -1.22 -19.13
CA SER A 10 -19.01 -1.43 -19.20
C SER A 10 -18.23 -0.11 -19.03
N LEU A 11 -18.70 0.98 -19.65
CA LEU A 11 -18.06 2.30 -19.53
C LEU A 11 -18.27 2.89 -18.13
N THR A 12 -19.45 2.76 -17.55
CA THR A 12 -19.73 3.21 -16.18
C THR A 12 -18.91 2.43 -15.14
N GLY A 13 -18.72 1.13 -15.33
CA GLY A 13 -17.83 0.29 -14.53
C GLY A 13 -16.36 0.71 -14.62
N LEU A 14 -15.86 1.00 -15.82
CA LEU A 14 -14.48 1.48 -16.04
C LEU A 14 -14.24 2.87 -15.41
N LEU A 15 -15.20 3.78 -15.55
CA LEU A 15 -15.15 5.11 -14.93
C LEU A 15 -15.23 5.03 -13.40
N ARG A 16 -15.98 4.08 -12.86
CA ARG A 16 -16.03 3.80 -11.40
C ARG A 16 -14.68 3.27 -10.92
N TRP A 17 -14.10 2.28 -11.61
CA TRP A 17 -12.79 1.73 -11.26
C TRP A 17 -11.68 2.78 -11.33
N ARG A 18 -11.64 3.64 -12.35
CA ARG A 18 -10.67 4.75 -12.41
C ARG A 18 -10.84 5.74 -11.25
N ARG A 19 -12.08 6.05 -10.86
CA ARG A 19 -12.36 6.90 -9.70
C ARG A 19 -11.90 6.27 -8.40
N GLU A 20 -12.17 4.99 -8.20
CA GLU A 20 -11.74 4.21 -7.03
C GLU A 20 -10.21 4.13 -6.95
N LYS A 21 -9.54 3.87 -8.08
CA LYS A 21 -8.07 3.86 -8.16
C LYS A 21 -7.47 5.20 -7.78
N LYS A 22 -7.98 6.31 -8.34
CA LYS A 22 -7.52 7.67 -7.98
C LYS A 22 -7.74 7.96 -6.49
N LYS A 23 -8.86 7.51 -5.92
CA LYS A 23 -9.15 7.65 -4.49
C LYS A 23 -8.15 6.86 -3.64
N GLU A 24 -7.79 5.65 -4.04
CA GLU A 24 -6.81 4.83 -3.32
C GLU A 24 -5.39 5.42 -3.40
N GLU A 25 -5.01 6.01 -4.54
CA GLU A 25 -3.74 6.72 -4.70
C GLU A 25 -3.65 7.94 -3.76
N VAL A 26 -4.72 8.74 -3.66
CA VAL A 26 -4.77 9.87 -2.72
C VAL A 26 -4.67 9.39 -1.27
N ARG A 27 -5.38 8.31 -0.92
CA ARG A 27 -5.30 7.72 0.43
C ARG A 27 -3.90 7.24 0.77
N LEU A 28 -3.24 6.58 -0.17
CA LEU A 28 -1.86 6.14 -0.02
C LEU A 28 -0.93 7.33 0.19
N LEU A 29 -1.07 8.41 -0.60
CA LEU A 29 -0.25 9.61 -0.47
C LEU A 29 -0.40 10.23 0.92
N THR A 30 -1.64 10.46 1.35
CA THR A 30 -1.94 11.00 2.69
C THR A 30 -1.37 10.12 3.80
N ALA A 31 -1.49 8.80 3.67
CA ALA A 31 -0.94 7.87 4.67
C ALA A 31 0.59 7.89 4.71
N LYS A 32 1.26 8.01 3.56
CA LYS A 32 2.73 8.16 3.51
C LYS A 32 3.19 9.47 4.15
N ILE A 33 2.50 10.58 3.87
CA ILE A 33 2.78 11.87 4.50
C ILE A 33 2.62 11.73 6.03
N HIS A 34 1.51 11.16 6.50
CA HIS A 34 1.27 10.98 7.92
C HIS A 34 2.32 10.08 8.58
N ALA A 35 2.70 8.98 7.93
CA ALA A 35 3.74 8.10 8.43
C ALA A 35 5.11 8.80 8.55
N ALA A 36 5.52 9.55 7.52
CA ALA A 36 6.77 10.29 7.55
C ALA A 36 6.79 11.37 8.64
N LEU A 37 5.69 12.13 8.80
CA LEU A 37 5.55 13.13 9.86
C LEU A 37 5.57 12.50 11.26
N SER A 38 4.88 11.37 11.47
CA SER A 38 4.89 10.66 12.75
C SER A 38 6.28 10.14 13.12
N VAL A 39 7.07 9.66 12.15
CA VAL A 39 8.46 9.23 12.40
C VAL A 39 9.38 10.44 12.63
N ALA A 40 9.22 11.53 11.89
CA ALA A 40 9.98 12.77 12.12
C ALA A 40 9.73 13.33 13.52
N GLN A 41 8.47 13.34 13.98
CA GLN A 41 8.09 13.75 15.33
C GLN A 41 8.73 12.86 16.39
N LEU A 42 8.66 11.53 16.23
CA LEU A 42 9.29 10.59 17.15
C LEU A 42 10.81 10.77 17.21
N ALA A 43 11.46 10.91 16.05
CA ALA A 43 12.91 11.10 15.98
C ALA A 43 13.34 12.41 16.65
N ALA A 44 12.57 13.49 16.47
CA ALA A 44 12.79 14.77 17.16
C ALA A 44 12.60 14.64 18.68
N ALA A 45 11.59 13.88 19.13
CA ALA A 45 11.39 13.60 20.55
C ALA A 45 12.55 12.83 21.17
N ILE A 46 13.04 11.78 20.49
CA ILE A 46 14.21 11.01 20.97
C ILE A 46 15.46 11.88 20.99
N ALA A 47 15.65 12.74 19.98
CA ALA A 47 16.78 13.67 19.93
C ALA A 47 16.77 14.63 21.12
N GLY A 48 15.62 15.27 21.39
CA GLY A 48 15.43 16.17 22.54
C GLY A 48 15.65 15.45 23.87
N PHE A 49 15.00 14.30 24.07
CA PHE A 49 15.11 13.50 25.28
C PHE A 49 16.54 13.00 25.55
N ALA A 50 17.25 12.57 24.51
CA ALA A 50 18.64 12.15 24.64
C ALA A 50 19.56 13.34 24.98
N ALA A 51 19.32 14.51 24.41
CA ALA A 51 20.07 15.73 24.73
C ALA A 51 19.84 16.19 26.17
N THR A 52 18.59 16.21 26.65
CA THR A 52 18.28 16.56 28.05
C THR A 52 18.93 15.58 29.03
N ASN A 53 18.86 14.28 28.76
CA ASN A 53 19.51 13.27 29.57
C ASN A 53 21.04 13.42 29.59
N SER A 54 21.63 13.91 28.50
CA SER A 54 23.06 14.19 28.43
C SER A 54 23.46 15.32 29.37
N MET A 55 22.70 16.41 29.35
CA MET A 55 22.92 17.58 30.23
C MET A 55 22.73 17.24 31.71
N GLU A 56 21.76 16.39 32.05
CA GLU A 56 21.58 15.93 33.43
C GLU A 56 22.75 15.04 33.90
N LYS A 57 23.26 14.19 33.00
CA LYS A 57 24.34 13.24 33.26
C LYS A 57 25.71 13.87 33.36
N GLU A 58 25.96 14.98 32.68
CA GLU A 58 27.20 15.74 32.74
C GLU A 58 27.56 16.17 34.17
N ASN A 59 26.56 16.30 35.05
CA ASN A 59 26.74 16.71 36.43
C ASN A 59 27.09 15.55 37.39
N ASN A 60 26.81 14.29 37.03
CA ASN A 60 26.76 13.16 37.98
C ASN A 60 27.25 11.79 37.46
N THR A 61 27.75 11.67 36.22
CA THR A 61 28.07 10.36 35.61
C THR A 61 29.35 10.35 34.77
N THR A 62 29.72 9.17 34.24
CA THR A 62 30.95 8.97 33.45
C THR A 62 30.83 9.60 32.05
N ASN A 63 31.97 10.10 31.53
CA ASN A 63 32.09 10.71 30.20
C ASN A 63 31.51 9.82 29.07
N GLU A 64 31.62 8.49 29.20
CA GLU A 64 31.08 7.55 28.21
C GLU A 64 29.54 7.53 28.15
N ALA A 65 28.85 7.72 29.28
CA ALA A 65 27.39 7.78 29.30
C ALA A 65 26.86 9.04 28.61
N VAL A 66 27.57 10.17 28.78
CA VAL A 66 27.29 11.46 28.13
C VAL A 66 27.59 11.40 26.63
N LYS A 67 28.71 10.78 26.22
CA LYS A 67 29.02 10.55 24.80
C LYS A 67 27.96 9.70 24.11
N MET A 68 27.48 8.65 24.76
CA MET A 68 26.42 7.80 24.22
C MET A 68 25.10 8.56 24.05
N SER A 69 24.65 9.33 25.06
CA SER A 69 23.42 10.15 24.93
C SER A 69 23.54 11.19 23.83
N ASN A 70 24.68 11.86 23.70
CA ASN A 70 24.94 12.77 22.59
C ASN A 70 24.92 12.05 21.24
N GLY A 71 25.54 10.87 21.13
CA GLY A 71 25.49 10.05 19.92
C GLY A 71 24.06 9.69 19.49
N VAL A 72 23.22 9.29 20.44
CA VAL A 72 21.80 9.02 20.21
C VAL A 72 21.06 10.29 19.78
N ALA A 73 21.34 11.43 20.41
CA ALA A 73 20.73 12.71 20.06
C ALA A 73 21.06 13.11 18.62
N TYR A 74 22.34 13.07 18.23
CA TYR A 74 22.77 13.40 16.87
C TYR A 74 22.22 12.46 15.81
N ALA A 75 22.25 11.15 16.07
CA ALA A 75 21.68 10.16 15.15
C ALA A 75 20.16 10.38 14.95
N SER A 76 19.45 10.67 16.04
CA SER A 76 18.00 10.91 16.00
C SER A 76 17.65 12.24 15.34
N ALA A 77 18.48 13.28 15.52
CA ALA A 77 18.32 14.56 14.82
C ALA A 77 18.51 14.40 13.30
N LEU A 78 19.50 13.61 12.86
CA LEU A 78 19.68 13.26 11.45
C LEU A 78 18.49 12.47 10.90
N LEU A 79 17.95 11.51 11.66
CA LEU A 79 16.75 10.77 11.29
C LEU A 79 15.52 11.68 11.19
N ALA A 80 15.36 12.64 12.11
CA ALA A 80 14.29 13.63 12.06
C ALA A 80 14.37 14.47 10.77
N SER A 81 15.57 14.93 10.40
CA SER A 81 15.82 15.65 9.14
C SER A 81 15.47 14.79 7.92
N ALA A 82 15.98 13.56 7.85
CA ALA A 82 15.71 12.66 6.72
C ALA A 82 14.21 12.32 6.59
N CYS A 83 13.50 12.16 7.71
CA CYS A 83 12.05 11.91 7.70
C CYS A 83 11.24 13.16 7.34
N ALA A 84 11.69 14.35 7.73
CA ALA A 84 11.11 15.62 7.32
C ALA A 84 11.24 15.80 5.79
N GLU A 85 12.44 15.59 5.24
CA GLU A 85 12.68 15.60 3.79
C GLU A 85 11.83 14.55 3.07
N ALA A 86 11.73 13.33 3.62
CA ALA A 86 10.86 12.30 3.08
C ALA A 86 9.39 12.74 3.08
N ALA A 87 8.91 13.39 4.13
CA ALA A 87 7.54 13.92 4.19
C ALA A 87 7.31 14.98 3.11
N GLU A 88 8.24 15.94 2.95
CA GLU A 88 8.16 16.98 1.93
C GLU A 88 8.20 16.41 0.51
N SER A 89 9.07 15.43 0.25
CA SER A 89 9.19 14.77 -1.06
C SER A 89 7.91 14.07 -1.51
N VAL A 90 7.06 13.67 -0.55
CA VAL A 90 5.76 13.03 -0.79
C VAL A 90 4.61 14.05 -0.72
N GLY A 91 4.89 15.33 -0.49
CA GLY A 91 3.94 16.44 -0.58
C GLY A 91 3.47 17.03 0.74
N ALA A 92 4.16 16.77 1.86
CA ALA A 92 3.87 17.46 3.12
C ALA A 92 4.18 18.96 3.01
N ARG A 93 3.33 19.80 3.63
CA ARG A 93 3.62 21.23 3.76
C ARG A 93 4.69 21.45 4.82
N ARG A 94 5.62 22.38 4.57
CA ARG A 94 6.66 22.78 5.54
C ARG A 94 6.11 23.15 6.91
N SER A 95 4.92 23.76 6.96
CA SER A 95 4.25 24.08 8.24
C SER A 95 3.86 22.84 9.05
N HIS A 96 3.43 21.76 8.39
CA HIS A 96 3.12 20.50 9.07
C HIS A 96 4.40 19.81 9.55
N VAL A 97 5.48 19.88 8.76
CA VAL A 97 6.79 19.35 9.13
C VAL A 97 7.34 20.08 10.34
N ALA A 98 7.39 21.42 10.30
CA ALA A 98 7.83 22.24 11.41
C ALA A 98 6.99 21.98 12.68
N SER A 99 5.67 21.89 12.54
CA SER A 99 4.78 21.57 13.65
C SER A 99 5.10 20.21 14.28
N ALA A 100 5.33 19.16 13.47
CA ALA A 100 5.63 17.81 13.93
C ALA A 100 7.00 17.73 14.62
N VAL A 101 8.01 18.40 14.07
CA VAL A 101 9.35 18.45 14.67
C VAL A 101 9.31 19.21 16.00
N ASN A 102 8.66 20.37 16.04
CA ASN A 102 8.54 21.17 17.27
C ASN A 102 7.74 20.44 18.36
N SER A 103 6.64 19.75 18.00
CA SER A 103 5.89 18.94 18.97
C SER A 103 6.70 17.74 19.47
N GLY A 104 7.53 17.15 18.61
CA GLY A 104 8.50 16.13 19.00
C GLY A 104 9.50 16.66 20.03
N LEU A 105 10.18 17.77 19.73
CA LEU A 105 11.14 18.43 20.63
C LEU A 105 10.54 18.85 21.97
N ALA A 106 9.26 19.19 22.02
CA ALA A 106 8.55 19.52 23.26
C ALA A 106 8.23 18.28 24.13
N THR A 107 8.40 17.07 23.61
CA THR A 107 8.11 15.83 24.35
C THR A 107 9.25 15.48 25.30
N GLN A 108 8.95 15.42 26.61
CA GLN A 108 9.96 15.13 27.64
C GLN A 108 9.67 13.82 28.41
N ALA A 109 8.42 13.36 28.43
CA ALA A 109 8.06 12.19 29.21
C ALA A 109 8.38 10.88 28.44
N PRO A 110 9.01 9.88 29.09
CA PRO A 110 9.25 8.56 28.48
C PRO A 110 7.96 7.86 28.02
N SER A 111 6.84 8.06 28.74
CA SER A 111 5.52 7.54 28.35
C SER A 111 5.08 8.03 26.98
N ASP A 112 5.34 9.31 26.68
CA ASP A 112 4.91 9.94 25.45
C ASP A 112 5.76 9.45 24.27
N ILE A 113 7.05 9.17 24.48
CA ILE A 113 7.92 8.55 23.46
C ILE A 113 7.40 7.15 23.07
N ILE A 114 6.92 6.37 24.05
CA ILE A 114 6.30 5.06 23.79
C ILE A 114 5.01 5.24 22.96
N THR A 115 4.18 6.22 23.31
CA THR A 115 2.96 6.54 22.55
C THR A 115 3.28 6.99 21.12
N LEU A 116 4.25 7.88 20.93
CA LEU A 116 4.73 8.32 19.62
C LEU A 116 5.29 7.15 18.80
N THR A 117 5.98 6.21 19.45
CA THR A 117 6.47 4.97 18.82
C THR A 117 5.31 4.13 18.30
N ALA A 118 4.27 3.93 19.11
CA ALA A 118 3.07 3.19 18.70
C ALA A 118 2.33 3.89 17.55
N ALA A 119 2.23 5.23 17.59
CA ALA A 119 1.60 6.03 16.55
C ALA A 119 2.38 5.96 15.22
N ALA A 120 3.71 6.09 15.26
CA ALA A 120 4.58 5.97 14.09
C ALA A 120 4.49 4.57 13.47
N ALA A 121 4.58 3.51 14.29
CA ALA A 121 4.45 2.13 13.82
C ALA A 121 3.08 1.86 13.17
N THR A 122 2.01 2.39 13.75
CA THR A 122 0.65 2.26 13.20
C THR A 122 0.51 3.00 11.88
N SER A 123 1.07 4.20 11.77
CA SER A 123 1.07 4.99 10.54
C SER A 123 1.84 4.30 9.41
N LEU A 124 3.02 3.73 9.72
CA LEU A 124 3.82 2.94 8.77
C LEU A 124 3.06 1.70 8.28
N ARG A 125 2.43 0.94 9.19
CA ARG A 125 1.59 -0.22 8.81
C ARG A 125 0.41 0.20 7.94
N GLY A 126 -0.24 1.31 8.27
CA GLY A 126 -1.34 1.88 7.47
C GLY A 126 -0.91 2.23 6.05
N ALA A 127 0.23 2.91 5.90
CA ALA A 127 0.80 3.24 4.60
C ALA A 127 1.19 1.99 3.79
N ALA A 128 1.78 0.98 4.42
CA ALA A 128 2.12 -0.29 3.79
C ALA A 128 0.88 -1.07 3.31
N ALA A 129 -0.17 -1.12 4.13
CA ALA A 129 -1.43 -1.78 3.79
C ALA A 129 -2.15 -1.10 2.63
N LEU A 130 -2.10 0.24 2.52
CA LEU A 130 -2.66 0.96 1.37
C LEU A 130 -1.82 0.74 0.10
N LYS A 131 -0.49 0.66 0.24
CA LYS A 131 0.42 0.34 -0.87
C LYS A 131 0.15 -1.04 -1.46
N SER A 132 -0.13 -2.05 -0.65
CA SER A 132 -0.46 -3.39 -1.17
C SER A 132 -1.79 -3.39 -1.94
N ARG A 133 -2.78 -2.62 -1.48
CA ARG A 133 -4.07 -2.43 -2.18
C ARG A 133 -3.90 -1.71 -3.51
N SER A 134 -3.11 -0.64 -3.55
CA SER A 134 -2.85 0.08 -4.80
C SER A 134 -2.17 -0.82 -5.83
N MET A 135 -1.26 -1.71 -5.41
CA MET A 135 -0.63 -2.69 -6.31
C MET A 135 -1.59 -3.79 -6.77
N SER A 136 -2.50 -4.27 -5.92
CA SER A 136 -3.53 -5.22 -6.34
C SER A 136 -4.50 -4.64 -7.38
N SER A 137 -4.70 -3.31 -7.39
CA SER A 137 -5.51 -2.60 -8.38
C SER A 137 -4.87 -2.49 -9.77
N LEU A 138 -3.55 -2.75 -9.91
CA LEU A 138 -2.87 -2.82 -11.20
C LEU A 138 -3.13 -4.15 -11.94
N HIS A 139 -3.76 -5.12 -11.29
CA HIS A 139 -4.37 -6.25 -11.99
C HIS A 139 -5.65 -5.75 -12.65
N PHE A 140 -5.52 -5.32 -13.92
CA PHE A 140 -6.67 -5.00 -14.76
C PHE A 140 -7.71 -6.12 -14.67
N PRO A 141 -8.97 -5.83 -14.29
CA PRO A 141 -10.07 -6.65 -14.76
C PRO A 141 -10.08 -6.50 -16.28
N ASP A 142 -9.72 -7.57 -16.98
CA ASP A 142 -9.88 -7.68 -18.44
C ASP A 142 -11.29 -7.20 -18.81
N ILE A 143 -11.36 -6.12 -19.58
CA ILE A 143 -12.57 -5.32 -19.90
C ILE A 143 -13.61 -6.13 -20.71
N ASN A 144 -13.36 -7.42 -20.96
CA ASN A 144 -14.23 -8.33 -21.68
C ASN A 144 -15.06 -9.30 -20.80
N LYS A 145 -15.32 -8.99 -19.52
CA LYS A 145 -16.07 -9.92 -18.65
C LYS A 145 -17.21 -9.29 -17.86
N GLU A 146 -18.43 -9.67 -18.24
CA GLU A 146 -19.54 -9.89 -17.29
C GLU A 146 -19.28 -11.13 -16.39
N PRO A 147 -20.23 -11.45 -15.49
CA PRO A 147 -20.08 -11.47 -14.03
C PRO A 147 -19.11 -12.56 -13.52
N ILE A 148 -18.44 -12.29 -12.39
CA ILE A 148 -17.57 -13.16 -11.58
C ILE A 148 -17.11 -14.43 -12.32
N LYS A 149 -16.30 -14.23 -13.36
CA LYS A 149 -15.75 -15.31 -14.16
C LYS A 149 -14.36 -15.62 -13.65
N LEU A 150 -14.26 -16.51 -12.66
CA LEU A 150 -12.98 -17.09 -12.26
C LEU A 150 -12.49 -17.90 -13.44
N ALA A 151 -11.50 -17.38 -14.17
CA ALA A 151 -10.96 -18.03 -15.35
C ALA A 151 -9.46 -18.25 -15.18
N ALA A 152 -9.06 -19.49 -15.37
CA ALA A 152 -7.66 -19.89 -15.39
C ALA A 152 -7.27 -20.29 -16.82
N LYS A 153 -6.03 -19.98 -17.17
CA LYS A 153 -5.45 -20.32 -18.47
C LYS A 153 -4.61 -21.57 -18.30
N LEU A 154 -4.91 -22.62 -19.06
CA LEU A 154 -4.22 -23.89 -18.99
C LEU A 154 -3.49 -24.13 -20.32
N SER A 155 -2.23 -24.54 -20.23
CA SER A 155 -1.48 -25.07 -21.38
C SER A 155 -1.68 -26.58 -21.44
N ILE A 156 -2.35 -27.07 -22.48
CA ILE A 156 -2.61 -28.49 -22.71
C ILE A 156 -1.69 -28.95 -23.83
N ILE A 157 -0.93 -30.03 -23.62
CA ILE A 157 -0.12 -30.66 -24.66
C ILE A 157 -0.97 -31.73 -25.34
N THR A 158 -1.16 -31.63 -26.66
CA THR A 158 -1.92 -32.63 -27.43
C THR A 158 -1.10 -33.90 -27.65
N PRO A 159 -1.74 -35.03 -28.00
CA PRO A 159 -1.01 -36.26 -28.36
C PRO A 159 -0.01 -36.08 -29.52
N SER A 160 -0.22 -35.07 -30.37
CA SER A 160 0.69 -34.67 -31.45
C SER A 160 1.88 -33.80 -30.99
N GLY A 161 2.04 -33.54 -29.69
CA GLY A 161 3.12 -32.73 -29.11
C GLY A 161 2.89 -31.21 -29.19
N GLN A 162 1.76 -30.76 -29.73
CA GLN A 162 1.46 -29.33 -29.84
C GLN A 162 0.91 -28.76 -28.53
N ARG A 163 1.39 -27.58 -28.14
CA ARG A 163 0.85 -26.83 -26.99
C ARG A 163 -0.38 -26.05 -27.42
N VAL A 164 -1.54 -26.44 -26.90
CA VAL A 164 -2.82 -25.76 -27.11
C VAL A 164 -3.19 -24.99 -25.85
N LEU A 165 -3.67 -23.76 -26.05
CA LEU A 165 -4.07 -22.88 -24.97
C LEU A 165 -5.56 -23.05 -24.68
N GLY A 166 -5.87 -23.65 -23.54
CA GLY A 166 -7.23 -23.76 -23.03
C GLY A 166 -7.56 -22.64 -22.05
N SER A 167 -8.82 -22.22 -22.02
CA SER A 167 -9.35 -21.39 -20.94
C SER A 167 -10.50 -22.12 -20.25
N VAL A 168 -10.41 -22.26 -18.93
CA VAL A 168 -11.50 -22.77 -18.09
C VAL A 168 -12.15 -21.58 -17.42
N SER A 169 -13.47 -21.59 -17.29
CA SER A 169 -14.18 -20.55 -16.55
C SER A 169 -15.39 -21.08 -15.83
N ILE A 170 -15.59 -20.62 -14.59
CA ILE A 170 -16.78 -20.88 -13.80
C ILE A 170 -17.68 -19.64 -13.87
N HIS A 171 -18.97 -19.82 -14.11
CA HIS A 171 -19.96 -18.74 -14.14
C HIS A 171 -21.32 -19.20 -13.64
N LEU A 172 -22.15 -18.28 -13.13
CA LEU A 172 -23.50 -18.57 -12.65
C LEU A 172 -24.51 -18.29 -13.76
N LYS A 173 -25.30 -19.30 -14.15
CA LYS A 173 -26.35 -19.21 -15.19
C LYS A 173 -27.66 -19.74 -14.59
N HIS A 174 -28.69 -18.89 -14.51
CA HIS A 174 -30.00 -19.24 -13.94
C HIS A 174 -29.92 -19.94 -12.56
N ARG A 175 -29.15 -19.37 -11.61
CA ARG A 175 -28.86 -19.94 -10.27
C ARG A 175 -28.10 -21.27 -10.26
N GLN A 176 -27.55 -21.72 -11.39
CA GLN A 176 -26.72 -22.92 -11.47
C GLN A 176 -25.27 -22.53 -11.80
N LEU A 177 -24.31 -23.19 -11.14
CA LEU A 177 -22.89 -23.02 -11.44
C LEU A 177 -22.55 -23.82 -12.69
N MET A 178 -21.89 -23.16 -13.64
CA MET A 178 -21.51 -23.71 -14.94
C MET A 178 -20.00 -23.61 -15.13
N LEU A 179 -19.37 -24.75 -15.42
CA LEU A 179 -17.99 -24.85 -15.89
C LEU A 179 -17.98 -24.78 -17.41
N SER A 180 -17.25 -23.82 -17.99
CA SER A 180 -17.04 -23.70 -19.43
C SER A 180 -15.57 -23.91 -19.78
N LEU A 181 -15.29 -24.89 -20.62
CA LEU A 181 -13.97 -25.17 -21.19
C LEU A 181 -13.96 -24.67 -22.64
N LYS A 182 -13.02 -23.78 -22.97
CA LYS A 182 -12.80 -23.32 -24.34
C LYS A 182 -11.39 -23.68 -24.81
N LYS A 183 -11.29 -24.34 -25.96
CA LYS A 183 -10.01 -24.67 -26.62
C LYS A 183 -9.86 -23.80 -27.86
N LYS A 184 -8.67 -23.21 -28.07
CA LYS A 184 -8.35 -22.42 -29.27
C LYS A 184 -7.31 -23.16 -30.10
N TYR A 185 -7.68 -23.58 -31.30
CA TYR A 185 -6.77 -24.17 -32.28
C TYR A 185 -6.45 -23.12 -33.35
N LEU A 186 -5.15 -22.80 -33.50
CA LEU A 186 -4.58 -21.98 -34.59
C LEU A 186 -5.47 -20.79 -35.02
N GLY A 187 -5.94 -20.00 -34.05
CA GLY A 187 -6.61 -18.72 -34.31
C GLY A 187 -8.03 -18.78 -34.89
N VAL A 188 -8.57 -19.93 -35.30
CA VAL A 188 -9.81 -19.99 -36.10
C VAL A 188 -10.91 -20.88 -35.48
N LEU A 189 -10.57 -21.95 -34.76
CA LEU A 189 -11.57 -22.85 -34.16
C LEU A 189 -11.60 -22.76 -32.64
N THR A 190 -12.71 -22.24 -32.11
CA THR A 190 -13.05 -22.28 -30.69
C THR A 190 -14.08 -23.36 -30.44
N THR A 191 -13.70 -24.48 -29.82
CA THR A 191 -14.67 -25.41 -29.25
C THR A 191 -14.97 -24.99 -27.81
N SER A 192 -16.25 -25.01 -27.44
CA SER A 192 -16.72 -24.62 -26.10
C SER A 192 -17.60 -25.73 -25.57
N GLU A 193 -17.21 -26.32 -24.45
CA GLU A 193 -18.01 -27.30 -23.70
C GLU A 193 -18.48 -26.66 -22.40
N GLU A 194 -19.75 -26.85 -22.05
CA GLU A 194 -20.35 -26.37 -20.80
C GLU A 194 -20.84 -27.57 -19.98
N CYS A 195 -20.37 -27.68 -18.74
CA CYS A 195 -20.82 -28.67 -17.78
C CYS A 195 -21.45 -27.96 -16.59
N LYS A 196 -22.57 -28.49 -16.10
CA LYS A 196 -23.15 -28.06 -14.82
C LYS A 196 -22.30 -28.62 -13.67
N ILE A 197 -22.06 -27.80 -12.65
CA ILE A 197 -21.42 -28.21 -11.39
C ILE A 197 -22.51 -28.51 -10.35
#